data_AF-K5UTC7-F1
#
_entry.id   AF-K5UTC7-F1
#
_cell.length_a   1.000
_cell.length_b   1.000
_cell.length_c   1.000
_cell.angle_alpha   90.00
_cell.angle_beta   90.00
_cell.angle_gamma   90.00
#
_symmetry.space_group_name_H-M   'P 1'
#
loop_
_entity.id
_entity.type
_entity.pdbx_description
1 polymer ?
#
loop_
_entity_poly.entity_id
_entity_poly.type
_entity_poly.pdbx_seq_one_letter_code
_entity_poly.pdbx_strand_id
1 'polypeptide(L)'
;MSAGAINTSNELNAHEVRITSHGKMNVWVDFALKFFEENPDKPLTLHTLPVPSQSAARERDAVSCSPASASTPAAAENKLEKMHPSMALIPRLISVVEVIKREYVKLLDPVLAEKDQLSGLYQYNELGELDLSHGKEVDPEESRRKELVTMLQGKNHLKIKKVAYMKVTLSRKELSHALRRPHTYQKPVIRKLSKSTRSRAKRRMAKEADAPSKS
;
A
#
# COMPACT_ATOMS: atom_id res chain seq x y z
N MET A 1 21.74 15.77 -15.88
CA MET A 1 21.79 14.76 -14.82
C MET A 1 20.41 14.13 -14.74
N SER A 2 20.26 12.96 -15.37
CA SER A 2 18.98 12.27 -15.53
C SER A 2 18.67 11.49 -14.26
N ALA A 3 17.60 11.84 -13.55
CA ALA A 3 17.10 11.06 -12.42
C ALA A 3 16.30 9.87 -12.98
N GLY A 4 17.01 8.79 -13.31
CA GLY A 4 16.38 7.51 -13.62
C GLY A 4 15.62 7.02 -12.37
N ALA A 5 14.32 6.85 -12.50
CA ALA A 5 13.50 6.19 -11.50
C ALA A 5 14.04 4.76 -11.31
N ILE A 6 14.77 4.55 -10.22
CA ILE A 6 15.22 3.23 -9.82
C ILE A 6 13.96 2.48 -9.39
N ASN A 7 13.59 1.43 -10.14
CA ASN A 7 12.55 0.48 -9.78
C ASN A 7 12.97 -0.29 -8.51
N THR A 8 12.84 0.34 -7.34
CA THR A 8 13.13 -0.23 -6.02
C THR A 8 12.20 -1.38 -5.64
N SER A 9 11.14 -1.63 -6.41
CA SER A 9 10.21 -2.76 -6.22
C SER A 9 10.85 -4.12 -6.52
N ASN A 10 11.89 -4.19 -7.35
CA ASN A 10 12.42 -5.49 -7.81
C ASN A 10 13.51 -6.09 -6.89
N GLU A 11 14.19 -5.29 -6.08
CA GLU A 11 15.29 -5.78 -5.23
C GLU A 11 14.83 -6.48 -3.92
N LEU A 12 13.55 -6.34 -3.56
CA LEU A 12 13.00 -6.91 -2.33
C LEU A 12 12.11 -8.14 -2.53
N ASN A 13 11.75 -8.46 -3.79
CA ASN A 13 10.74 -9.47 -4.12
C ASN A 13 9.50 -9.37 -3.19
N ALA A 14 9.16 -8.11 -2.82
CA ALA A 14 8.08 -7.81 -1.90
C ALA A 14 6.77 -8.03 -2.62
N HIS A 15 5.83 -8.70 -1.96
CA HIS A 15 4.51 -8.83 -2.55
C HIS A 15 3.75 -7.50 -2.40
N GLU A 16 3.23 -6.97 -3.50
CA GLU A 16 2.56 -5.66 -3.51
C GLU A 16 1.04 -5.82 -3.52
N VAL A 17 0.36 -5.09 -2.62
CA VAL A 17 -1.10 -5.05 -2.52
C VAL A 17 -1.59 -3.62 -2.57
N ARG A 18 -2.44 -3.33 -3.55
CA ARG A 18 -3.08 -2.02 -3.67
C ARG A 18 -4.33 -1.94 -2.80
N ILE A 19 -4.42 -0.88 -1.99
CA ILE A 19 -5.66 -0.53 -1.29
C ILE A 19 -6.56 0.26 -2.24
N THR A 20 -7.83 -0.14 -2.33
CA THR A 20 -8.83 0.48 -3.22
C THR A 20 -10.01 1.02 -2.41
N SER A 21 -10.81 1.91 -3.02
CA SER A 21 -11.97 2.52 -2.35
C SER A 21 -13.05 1.49 -1.98
N HIS A 22 -13.34 0.56 -2.89
CA HIS A 22 -14.47 -0.37 -2.78
C HIS A 22 -14.10 -1.76 -2.23
N GLY A 23 -12.82 -2.04 -1.95
CA GLY A 23 -12.41 -3.34 -1.41
C GLY A 23 -12.77 -3.48 0.07
N LYS A 24 -13.16 -4.69 0.51
CA LYS A 24 -13.48 -4.95 1.92
C LYS A 24 -12.18 -5.06 2.73
N MET A 25 -12.13 -4.37 3.88
CA MET A 25 -10.94 -4.34 4.75
C MET A 25 -10.47 -5.74 5.16
N ASN A 26 -11.42 -6.59 5.57
CA ASN A 26 -11.14 -7.95 6.05
C ASN A 26 -10.41 -8.80 5.00
N VAL A 27 -10.71 -8.62 3.72
CA VAL A 27 -10.07 -9.40 2.65
C VAL A 27 -8.57 -9.13 2.60
N TRP A 28 -8.14 -7.87 2.74
CA TRP A 28 -6.71 -7.53 2.77
C TRP A 28 -6.04 -8.01 4.06
N VAL A 29 -6.77 -7.96 5.18
CA VAL A 29 -6.26 -8.43 6.48
C VAL A 29 -6.05 -9.94 6.43
N ASP A 30 -7.06 -10.70 6.03
CA ASP A 30 -7.01 -12.17 5.94
C ASP A 30 -5.91 -12.61 4.97
N PHE A 31 -5.81 -11.93 3.82
CA PHE A 31 -4.72 -12.15 2.87
C PHE A 31 -3.34 -11.92 3.49
N ALA A 32 -3.15 -10.79 4.17
CA ALA A 32 -1.86 -10.44 4.76
C ALA A 32 -1.44 -11.42 5.86
N LEU A 33 -2.38 -11.86 6.70
CA LEU A 33 -2.09 -12.82 7.77
C LEU A 33 -1.67 -14.17 7.19
N LYS A 34 -2.42 -14.70 6.22
CA LYS A 34 -2.05 -15.92 5.48
C LYS A 34 -0.71 -15.78 4.78
N PHE A 35 -0.45 -14.63 4.15
CA PHE A 35 0.81 -14.35 3.48
C PHE A 35 2.01 -14.48 4.44
N PHE A 36 1.91 -13.96 5.67
CA PHE A 36 3.00 -14.06 6.65
C PHE A 36 3.17 -15.45 7.27
N GLU A 37 2.13 -16.28 7.23
CA GLU A 37 2.20 -17.71 7.59
C GLU A 37 2.92 -18.50 6.51
N GLU A 38 2.54 -18.32 5.25
CA GLU A 38 3.08 -19.05 4.09
C GLU A 38 4.48 -18.56 3.68
N ASN A 39 4.79 -17.27 3.86
CA ASN A 39 6.02 -16.64 3.39
C ASN A 39 6.71 -15.86 4.53
N PRO A 40 7.34 -16.54 5.51
CA PRO A 40 7.93 -15.89 6.69
C PRO A 40 9.05 -14.90 6.38
N ASP A 41 9.74 -15.09 5.25
CA ASP A 41 10.92 -14.32 4.85
C ASP A 41 10.60 -13.20 3.85
N LYS A 42 9.38 -13.16 3.31
CA LYS A 42 9.02 -12.16 2.29
C LYS A 42 8.31 -10.97 2.93
N PRO A 43 8.72 -9.74 2.59
CA PRO A 43 7.97 -8.55 2.98
C PRO A 43 6.69 -8.38 2.16
N LEU A 44 5.69 -7.74 2.77
CA LEU A 44 4.42 -7.37 2.15
C LEU A 44 4.29 -5.86 2.09
N THR A 45 4.10 -5.29 0.91
CA THR A 45 3.96 -3.86 0.67
C THR A 45 2.50 -3.52 0.36
N LEU A 46 1.88 -2.68 1.19
CA LEU A 46 0.54 -2.14 0.93
C LEU A 46 0.64 -0.68 0.47
N HIS A 47 -0.06 -0.31 -0.61
CA HIS A 47 0.12 1.03 -1.21
C HIS A 47 -1.16 1.67 -1.76
N THR A 48 -1.10 2.99 -1.98
CA THR A 48 -2.19 3.80 -2.59
C THR A 48 -1.89 4.33 -4.00
N LEU A 49 -0.82 3.86 -4.64
CA LEU A 49 -0.49 4.25 -6.02
C LEU A 49 -1.69 4.09 -6.97
N PRO A 50 -1.91 5.06 -7.88
CA PRO A 50 -2.98 4.95 -8.86
C PRO A 50 -2.73 3.80 -9.82
N VAL A 51 -3.81 3.34 -10.46
CA VAL A 51 -3.68 2.35 -11.53
C VAL A 51 -2.95 3.03 -12.69
N PRO A 52 -1.84 2.48 -13.21
CA PRO A 52 -1.32 2.95 -14.48
C PRO A 52 -2.44 2.76 -15.52
N SER A 53 -2.86 3.85 -16.16
CA SER A 53 -3.88 3.78 -17.21
C SER A 53 -3.36 2.87 -18.31
N GLN A 54 -4.11 1.80 -18.63
CA GLN A 54 -3.77 0.85 -19.70
C GLN A 54 -3.74 1.48 -21.11
N SER A 55 -3.92 2.80 -21.23
CA SER A 55 -3.78 3.55 -22.48
C SER A 55 -2.35 3.60 -23.03
N ALA A 56 -1.32 3.22 -22.27
CA ALA A 56 0.06 3.12 -22.76
C ALA A 56 0.43 1.71 -23.32
N ALA A 57 -0.48 0.73 -23.24
CA ALA A 57 -0.19 -0.66 -23.62
C ALA A 57 -1.10 -1.21 -24.73
N ARG A 58 -1.96 -0.38 -25.33
CA ARG A 58 -2.83 -0.76 -26.46
C ARG A 58 -2.73 0.23 -27.61
N GLU A 59 -1.53 0.35 -28.17
CA GLU A 59 -1.33 0.84 -29.53
C GLU A 59 -0.55 -0.20 -30.34
N ARG A 60 -1.16 -1.38 -30.55
CA ARG A 60 -1.09 -2.12 -31.81
C ARG A 60 -2.41 -2.87 -31.95
N ASP A 61 -2.93 -2.85 -33.17
CA ASP A 61 -4.14 -3.52 -33.65
C ASP A 61 -5.47 -2.79 -33.39
N ALA A 62 -5.64 -1.73 -34.16
CA ALA A 62 -6.93 -1.16 -34.51
C ALA A 62 -7.62 -2.04 -35.57
N VAL A 63 -8.78 -2.63 -35.24
CA VAL A 63 -9.90 -2.80 -36.19
C VAL A 63 -11.24 -2.62 -35.45
N SER A 64 -11.88 -1.49 -35.78
CA SER A 64 -13.33 -1.25 -35.97
C SER A 64 -14.38 -1.90 -35.06
N CYS A 65 -15.13 -1.08 -34.32
CA CYS A 65 -16.56 -0.80 -34.57
C CYS A 65 -17.22 -0.11 -33.35
N SER A 66 -17.86 1.03 -33.58
CA SER A 66 -18.82 1.69 -32.69
C SER A 66 -20.11 0.83 -32.53
N PRO A 67 -20.96 1.08 -31.51
CA PRO A 67 -21.96 2.15 -31.67
C PRO A 67 -22.27 2.98 -30.41
N ALA A 68 -22.99 4.06 -30.69
CA ALA A 68 -23.52 5.11 -29.85
C ALA A 68 -24.28 4.69 -28.59
N SER A 69 -24.22 5.53 -27.56
CA SER A 69 -25.39 5.86 -26.74
C SER A 69 -25.25 7.24 -26.11
N ALA A 70 -26.25 8.07 -26.37
CA ALA A 70 -26.43 9.41 -25.89
C ALA A 70 -26.82 9.41 -24.40
N SER A 71 -26.29 10.36 -23.64
CA SER A 71 -27.00 10.93 -22.50
C SER A 71 -26.60 12.39 -22.26
N THR A 72 -27.63 13.13 -21.88
CA THR A 72 -27.92 14.56 -21.95
C THR A 72 -27.10 15.41 -20.96
N PRO A 73 -26.89 16.72 -21.21
CA PRO A 73 -26.18 17.63 -20.30
C PRO A 73 -27.16 18.50 -19.49
N ALA A 74 -27.20 18.37 -18.16
CA ALA A 74 -27.76 19.40 -17.27
C ALA A 74 -27.53 19.05 -15.79
N ALA A 75 -26.54 19.68 -15.17
CA ALA A 75 -26.52 20.14 -13.77
C ALA A 75 -25.07 20.56 -13.45
N ALA A 76 -24.79 21.85 -13.64
CA ALA A 76 -23.57 22.49 -13.18
C ALA A 76 -23.66 22.66 -11.64
N GLU A 77 -23.48 21.55 -10.92
CA GLU A 77 -23.22 21.59 -9.49
C GLU A 77 -21.76 21.98 -9.27
N ASN A 78 -21.53 22.92 -8.36
CA ASN A 78 -20.21 23.33 -7.88
C ASN A 78 -19.42 22.11 -7.38
N LYS A 79 -18.71 21.43 -8.28
CA LYS A 79 -17.80 20.34 -7.95
C LYS A 79 -16.61 20.94 -7.23
N LEU A 80 -16.71 21.00 -5.90
CA LEU A 80 -15.54 21.04 -5.03
C LEU A 80 -14.53 20.03 -5.58
N GLU A 81 -13.31 20.47 -5.89
CA GLU A 81 -12.24 19.62 -6.41
C GLU A 81 -12.04 18.46 -5.41
N LYS A 82 -12.61 17.29 -5.73
CA LYS A 82 -12.49 16.11 -4.88
C LYS A 82 -11.01 15.71 -4.86
N MET A 83 -10.48 15.49 -3.66
CA MET A 83 -9.10 15.02 -3.48
C MET A 83 -8.82 13.78 -4.34
N HIS A 84 -7.60 13.68 -4.86
CA HIS A 84 -7.19 12.53 -5.68
C HIS A 84 -7.36 11.22 -4.88
N PRO A 85 -7.84 10.12 -5.50
CA PRO A 85 -8.11 8.86 -4.80
C PRO A 85 -6.90 8.32 -4.03
N SER A 86 -5.69 8.42 -4.56
CA SER A 86 -4.47 8.00 -3.86
C SER A 86 -4.27 8.68 -2.51
N MET A 87 -4.66 9.95 -2.39
CA MET A 87 -4.61 10.71 -1.13
C MET A 87 -5.79 10.35 -0.22
N ALA A 88 -6.98 10.22 -0.80
CA ALA A 88 -8.19 9.87 -0.06
C ALA A 88 -8.11 8.46 0.59
N LEU A 89 -7.30 7.57 0.05
CA LEU A 89 -7.13 6.19 0.54
C LEU A 89 -6.05 6.05 1.62
N ILE A 90 -5.22 7.06 1.89
CA ILE A 90 -4.14 6.98 2.89
C ILE A 90 -4.68 6.63 4.29
N PRO A 91 -5.75 7.28 4.80
CA PRO A 91 -6.30 6.91 6.11
C PRO A 91 -6.80 5.46 6.17
N ARG A 92 -7.36 4.97 5.05
CA ARG A 92 -7.82 3.58 4.92
C ARG A 92 -6.65 2.60 4.93
N LEU A 93 -5.57 2.88 4.19
CA LEU A 93 -4.34 2.08 4.20
C LEU A 93 -3.79 1.95 5.63
N ILE A 94 -3.67 3.05 6.35
CA ILE A 94 -3.20 3.05 7.74
C ILE A 94 -4.12 2.18 8.60
N SER A 95 -5.43 2.32 8.45
CA SER A 95 -6.40 1.51 9.20
C SER A 95 -6.23 0.00 8.96
N VAL A 96 -6.04 -0.41 7.70
CA VAL A 96 -5.78 -1.81 7.31
C VAL A 96 -4.49 -2.32 7.95
N VAL A 97 -3.39 -1.56 7.82
CA VAL A 97 -2.08 -1.90 8.39
C VAL A 97 -2.16 -2.08 9.91
N GLU A 98 -2.84 -1.17 10.60
CA GLU A 98 -3.01 -1.25 12.05
C GLU A 98 -3.83 -2.47 12.49
N VAL A 99 -4.86 -2.84 11.72
CA VAL A 99 -5.61 -4.08 11.99
C VAL A 99 -4.71 -5.30 11.78
N ILE A 100 -3.96 -5.38 10.67
CA ILE A 100 -3.01 -6.47 10.41
C ILE A 100 -2.03 -6.62 11.57
N LYS A 101 -1.40 -5.53 12.02
CA LYS A 101 -0.44 -5.59 13.15
C LYS A 101 -1.08 -6.11 14.44
N ARG A 102 -2.32 -5.68 14.75
CA ARG A 102 -3.03 -6.14 15.94
C ARG A 102 -3.43 -7.62 15.85
N GLU A 103 -3.97 -8.05 14.72
CA GLU A 103 -4.37 -9.44 14.51
C GLU A 103 -3.15 -10.36 14.45
N TYR A 104 -2.06 -9.94 13.82
CA TYR A 104 -0.81 -10.70 13.78
C TYR A 104 -0.27 -11.03 15.18
N VAL A 105 -0.27 -10.05 16.09
CA VAL A 105 0.15 -10.26 17.49
C VAL A 105 -0.81 -11.18 18.26
N LYS A 106 -2.07 -11.28 17.85
CA LYS A 106 -3.03 -12.23 18.45
C LYS A 106 -2.86 -13.65 17.91
N LEU A 107 -2.58 -13.79 16.60
CA LEU A 107 -2.35 -15.06 15.93
C LEU A 107 -0.96 -15.65 16.22
N LEU A 108 -0.04 -14.83 16.74
CA LEU A 108 1.21 -15.28 17.32
C LEU A 108 0.94 -16.19 18.54
N ASP A 109 0.78 -17.47 18.25
CA ASP A 109 0.56 -18.57 19.18
C ASP A 109 1.89 -19.03 19.82
N PRO A 110 1.88 -19.92 20.84
CA PRO A 110 2.74 -19.86 22.02
C PRO A 110 4.22 -20.21 21.81
N VAL A 111 4.67 -20.52 20.59
CA VAL A 111 6.08 -20.77 20.27
C VAL A 111 6.95 -19.54 20.57
N LEU A 112 6.41 -18.32 20.40
CA LEU A 112 7.08 -17.09 20.85
C LEU A 112 6.75 -16.72 22.31
N ALA A 113 5.70 -17.30 22.89
CA ALA A 113 5.49 -17.27 24.33
C ALA A 113 6.60 -18.04 25.07
N GLU A 114 7.23 -19.05 24.46
CA GLU A 114 8.41 -19.74 25.03
C GLU A 114 9.59 -18.80 25.26
N LYS A 115 9.75 -17.78 24.41
CA LYS A 115 10.76 -16.72 24.57
C LYS A 115 10.28 -15.53 25.39
N ASP A 116 9.10 -15.64 26.02
CA ASP A 116 8.46 -14.60 26.85
C ASP A 116 8.19 -13.26 26.15
N GLN A 117 8.36 -13.19 24.82
CA GLN A 117 8.27 -11.96 24.03
C GLN A 117 7.45 -12.17 22.77
N LEU A 118 6.31 -11.48 22.70
CA LEU A 118 5.55 -11.33 21.46
C LEU A 118 6.15 -10.15 20.69
N SER A 119 6.84 -10.43 19.59
CA SER A 119 7.34 -9.41 18.67
C SER A 119 6.30 -9.16 17.58
N GLY A 120 5.93 -7.89 17.36
CA GLY A 120 5.16 -7.49 16.20
C GLY A 120 5.96 -7.50 14.89
N LEU A 121 5.36 -6.90 13.86
CA LEU A 121 5.97 -6.71 12.54
C LEU A 121 6.84 -5.44 12.49
N TYR A 122 7.94 -5.52 11.76
CA TYR A 122 8.73 -4.36 11.35
C TYR A 122 7.95 -3.57 10.29
N GLN A 123 7.99 -2.25 10.37
CA GLN A 123 7.25 -1.37 9.46
C GLN A 123 8.19 -0.36 8.79
N TYR A 124 8.03 -0.20 7.49
CA TYR A 124 8.78 0.75 6.66
C TYR A 124 7.78 1.57 5.85
N ASN A 125 7.76 2.89 6.08
CA ASN A 125 6.82 3.80 5.43
C ASN A 125 7.53 4.61 4.35
N GLU A 126 7.01 4.61 3.13
CA GLU A 126 7.44 5.47 2.04
C GLU A 126 6.31 6.45 1.72
N LEU A 127 6.65 7.73 1.67
CA LEU A 127 5.79 8.77 1.12
C LEU A 127 6.42 9.26 -0.18
N GLY A 128 5.61 9.38 -1.21
CA GLY A 128 6.06 9.90 -2.49
C GLY A 128 5.04 10.82 -3.13
N GLU A 129 5.50 11.50 -4.17
CA GLU A 129 4.72 12.44 -4.95
C GLU A 129 4.61 11.91 -6.39
N LEU A 130 3.43 12.05 -6.98
CA LEU A 130 3.17 11.76 -8.38
C LEU A 130 2.79 13.06 -9.08
N ASP A 131 3.57 13.40 -10.12
CA ASP A 131 3.30 14.53 -10.98
C ASP A 131 2.30 14.13 -12.07
N LEU A 132 1.04 14.56 -11.91
CA LEU A 132 -0.01 14.30 -12.90
C LEU A 132 0.07 15.21 -14.14
N SER A 133 0.97 16.20 -14.13
CA SER A 133 1.12 17.18 -15.21
C SER A 133 1.69 16.60 -16.51
N HIS A 134 2.26 15.40 -16.49
CA HIS A 134 3.01 14.82 -17.62
C HIS A 134 2.31 13.62 -18.30
N GLY A 135 1.05 13.35 -17.96
CA GLY A 135 0.37 12.08 -18.31
C GLY A 135 -0.40 12.04 -19.63
N LYS A 136 -0.30 13.05 -20.50
CA LYS A 136 -0.83 12.94 -21.87
C LYS A 136 0.33 13.10 -22.85
N GLU A 137 0.63 12.03 -23.59
CA GLU A 137 1.37 12.10 -24.85
C GLU A 137 0.57 12.94 -25.85
N VAL A 138 0.62 14.25 -25.65
CA VAL A 138 0.42 15.22 -26.73
C VAL A 138 1.81 15.46 -27.27
N ASP A 139 1.93 15.63 -28.58
CA ASP A 139 3.16 16.02 -29.26
C ASP A 139 3.95 17.02 -28.38
N PRO A 140 5.14 16.65 -27.89
CA PRO A 140 5.85 17.40 -26.85
C PRO A 140 6.09 18.85 -27.28
N GLU A 141 6.17 19.11 -28.59
CA GLU A 141 6.36 20.46 -29.12
C GLU A 141 5.09 21.31 -29.02
N GLU A 142 3.91 20.75 -29.29
CA GLU A 142 2.65 21.49 -29.16
C GLU A 142 2.29 21.77 -27.70
N SER A 143 2.49 20.79 -26.80
CA SER A 143 2.25 20.97 -25.37
C SER A 143 3.17 22.05 -24.80
N ARG A 144 4.45 22.03 -25.17
CA ARG A 144 5.43 23.03 -24.75
C ARG A 144 5.08 24.43 -25.27
N ARG A 145 4.65 24.56 -26.54
CA ARG A 145 4.23 25.84 -27.12
C ARG A 145 3.00 26.39 -26.40
N LYS A 146 1.98 25.55 -26.14
CA LYS A 146 0.79 25.95 -25.37
C LYS A 146 1.16 26.37 -23.95
N GLU A 147 2.03 25.61 -23.28
CA GLU A 147 2.48 25.93 -21.92
C GLU A 147 3.22 27.27 -21.87
N LEU A 148 4.15 27.52 -22.80
CA LEU A 148 4.86 28.78 -22.91
C LEU A 148 3.91 29.97 -23.19
N VAL A 149 2.98 29.81 -24.12
CA VAL A 149 1.96 30.85 -24.40
C VAL A 149 1.12 31.14 -23.15
N THR A 150 0.77 30.10 -22.39
CA THR A 150 0.00 30.26 -21.15
C THR A 150 0.82 30.96 -20.06
N MET A 151 2.11 30.63 -19.91
CA MET A 151 3.02 31.30 -18.97
C MET A 151 3.22 32.78 -19.33
N LEU A 152 3.37 33.09 -20.63
CA LEU A 152 3.60 34.45 -21.11
C LEU A 152 2.34 35.34 -21.03
N GLN A 153 1.14 34.76 -20.98
CA GLN A 153 -0.11 35.53 -20.87
C GLN A 153 -0.29 36.21 -19.51
N GLY A 154 0.43 35.81 -18.46
CA GLY A 154 0.39 36.42 -17.12
C GLY A 154 -0.96 36.33 -16.37
N LYS A 155 -2.03 35.86 -17.05
CA LYS A 155 -3.39 35.75 -16.52
C LYS A 155 -3.65 34.41 -15.82
N ASN A 156 -2.83 33.38 -16.07
CA ASN A 156 -3.00 32.04 -15.51
C ASN A 156 -1.64 31.45 -15.10
N HIS A 157 -1.35 31.44 -13.80
CA HIS A 157 -0.20 30.71 -13.25
C HIS A 157 -0.46 29.19 -13.38
N LEU A 158 0.51 28.43 -13.89
CA LEU A 158 0.42 26.97 -13.96
C LEU A 158 0.25 26.40 -12.55
N LYS A 159 -0.93 25.83 -12.28
CA LYS A 159 -1.21 25.14 -11.02
C LYS A 159 -0.55 23.76 -11.06
N ILE A 160 0.60 23.61 -10.38
CA ILE A 160 1.26 22.32 -10.23
C ILE A 160 0.39 21.45 -9.30
N LYS A 161 -0.25 20.42 -9.88
CA LYS A 161 -1.04 19.44 -9.13
C LYS A 161 -0.17 18.24 -8.77
N LYS A 162 0.34 18.22 -7.54
CA LYS A 162 1.05 17.07 -6.97
C LYS A 162 0.07 16.14 -6.26
N VAL A 163 0.22 14.84 -6.49
CA VAL A 163 -0.57 13.81 -5.81
C VAL A 163 0.32 13.00 -4.91
N ALA A 164 0.06 13.05 -3.60
CA ALA A 164 0.77 12.21 -2.66
C ALA A 164 0.29 10.74 -2.75
N TYR A 165 1.22 9.81 -2.57
CA TYR A 165 0.94 8.40 -2.33
C TYR A 165 1.72 7.91 -1.10
N MET A 166 1.26 6.78 -0.55
CA MET A 166 1.93 6.12 0.56
C MET A 166 2.12 4.64 0.23
N LYS A 167 3.28 4.09 0.63
CA LYS A 167 3.53 2.66 0.72
C LYS A 167 3.91 2.31 2.15
N VAL A 168 3.44 1.17 2.61
CA VAL A 168 3.79 0.61 3.91
C VAL A 168 4.24 -0.83 3.71
N THR A 169 5.50 -1.09 3.99
CA THR A 169 6.08 -2.42 3.92
C THR A 169 6.15 -3.02 5.32
N LEU A 170 5.57 -4.21 5.46
CA LEU A 170 5.55 -4.99 6.70
C LEU A 170 6.43 -6.23 6.53
N SER A 171 7.22 -6.54 7.55
CA SER A 171 8.12 -7.70 7.55
C SER A 171 8.23 -8.33 8.93
N ARG A 172 8.48 -9.64 8.98
CA ARG A 172 8.78 -10.37 10.22
C ARG A 172 10.24 -10.23 10.67
N LYS A 173 11.13 -9.96 9.72
CA LYS A 173 12.58 -9.77 9.93
C LYS A 173 12.98 -8.33 9.61
N GLU A 174 14.04 -7.87 10.24
CA GLU A 174 14.61 -6.56 9.89
C GLU A 174 15.19 -6.63 8.47
N LEU A 175 14.73 -5.71 7.61
CA LEU A 175 15.27 -5.52 6.27
C LEU A 175 16.62 -4.77 6.33
N SER A 176 17.49 -5.03 5.36
CA SER A 176 18.84 -4.47 5.32
C SER A 176 18.83 -2.94 5.34
N HIS A 177 19.85 -2.35 5.97
CA HIS A 177 19.97 -0.91 6.17
C HIS A 177 20.00 -0.10 4.86
N ALA A 178 20.41 -0.70 3.74
CA ALA A 178 20.45 -0.07 2.42
C ALA A 178 19.05 0.40 1.96
N LEU A 179 17.98 -0.17 2.51
CA LEU A 179 16.59 0.13 2.16
C LEU A 179 15.95 1.21 3.04
N ARG A 180 16.66 1.71 4.06
CA ARG A 180 16.15 2.73 5.01
C ARG A 180 15.97 4.12 4.40
N ARG A 181 16.38 4.35 3.15
CA ARG A 181 16.01 5.57 2.41
C ARG A 181 15.35 5.13 1.11
N PRO A 182 14.17 5.66 0.75
CA PRO A 182 13.44 6.78 1.35
C PRO A 182 12.53 6.42 2.55
N HIS A 183 12.66 5.23 3.14
CA HIS A 183 11.69 4.73 4.12
C HIS A 183 11.87 5.25 5.56
N THR A 184 10.78 5.65 6.20
CA THR A 184 10.75 5.82 7.66
C THR A 184 10.58 4.46 8.32
N TYR A 185 11.55 4.06 9.15
CA TYR A 185 11.54 2.78 9.85
C TYR A 185 10.89 2.89 11.23
N GLN A 186 10.00 1.95 11.54
CA GLN A 186 9.38 1.81 12.85
C GLN A 186 9.60 0.38 13.39
N LYS A 187 10.15 0.31 14.60
CA LYS A 187 10.40 -0.96 15.30
C LYS A 187 9.09 -1.63 15.72
N PRO A 188 9.05 -2.98 15.74
CA PRO A 188 7.89 -3.72 16.20
C PRO A 188 7.61 -3.43 17.68
N VAL A 189 6.33 -3.39 18.02
CA VAL A 189 5.90 -3.33 19.42
C VAL A 189 6.20 -4.69 20.05
N ILE A 190 7.09 -4.72 21.03
CA ILE A 190 7.42 -5.92 21.80
C ILE A 190 6.55 -5.92 23.05
N ARG A 191 5.70 -6.93 23.20
CA ARG A 191 4.88 -7.12 24.41
C ARG A 191 5.42 -8.27 25.24
N LYS A 192 5.76 -7.97 26.49
CA LYS A 192 6.03 -9.00 27.49
C LYS A 192 4.71 -9.61 27.95
N LEU A 193 4.65 -10.93 28.00
CA LEU A 193 3.49 -11.63 28.55
C LEU A 193 3.40 -11.37 30.06
N SER A 194 2.20 -11.05 30.55
CA SER A 194 1.96 -10.90 31.98
C SER A 194 2.12 -12.25 32.70
N LYS A 195 2.46 -12.22 34.01
CA LYS A 195 2.59 -13.43 34.84
C LYS A 195 1.31 -14.30 34.81
N SER A 196 0.13 -13.68 34.80
CA SER A 196 -1.15 -14.40 34.77
C SER A 196 -1.42 -15.04 33.42
N THR A 197 -1.14 -14.34 32.31
CA THR A 197 -1.24 -14.89 30.95
C THR A 197 -0.30 -16.09 30.79
N ARG A 198 0.93 -15.96 31.28
CA ARG A 198 1.95 -17.03 31.27
C ARG A 198 1.48 -18.28 32.03
N SER A 199 0.96 -18.09 33.24
CA SER A 199 0.40 -19.19 34.04
C SER A 199 -0.76 -19.89 33.34
N ARG A 200 -1.63 -19.15 32.64
CA ARG A 200 -2.76 -19.73 31.90
C ARG A 200 -2.30 -20.50 30.66
N ALA A 201 -1.35 -19.97 29.90
CA ALA A 201 -0.77 -20.65 28.75
C ALA A 201 -0.09 -21.98 29.15
N LYS A 202 0.73 -21.95 30.21
CA LYS A 202 1.37 -23.16 30.76
C LYS A 202 0.36 -24.22 31.21
N ARG A 203 -0.75 -23.80 31.84
CA ARG A 203 -1.83 -24.72 32.24
C ARG A 203 -2.58 -25.33 31.04
N ARG A 204 -2.76 -24.59 29.94
CA ARG A 204 -3.38 -25.11 28.71
C ARG A 204 -2.49 -26.17 28.06
N MET A 205 -1.19 -25.88 27.91
CA MET A 205 -0.21 -26.83 27.37
C MET A 205 -0.14 -28.13 28.19
N ALA A 206 -0.12 -28.01 29.53
CA ALA A 206 -0.12 -29.20 30.39
C ALA A 206 -1.40 -30.05 30.23
N LYS A 207 -2.55 -29.41 29.97
CA LYS A 207 -3.83 -30.10 29.78
C LYS A 207 -3.94 -30.76 28.40
N GLU A 208 -3.34 -30.17 27.36
CA GLU A 208 -3.27 -30.76 26.02
C GLU A 208 -2.30 -31.95 25.98
N ALA A 209 -1.20 -31.89 26.73
CA ALA A 209 -0.24 -33.00 26.83
C ALA A 209 -0.78 -34.22 27.58
N ASP A 210 -1.71 -34.02 28.52
CA ASP A 210 -2.31 -35.07 29.36
C ASP A 210 -3.64 -35.61 28.79
N ALA A 211 -4.07 -35.13 27.61
CA ALA A 211 -5.28 -35.62 26.97
C ALA A 211 -5.05 -37.02 26.39
N PRO A 212 -5.73 -38.08 26.87
CA PRO A 212 -5.55 -39.42 26.36
C PRO A 212 -5.98 -39.49 24.89
N SER A 213 -5.09 -39.99 24.03
CA SER A 213 -5.39 -40.26 22.63
C SER A 213 -6.55 -41.26 22.57
N LYS A 214 -7.76 -40.79 22.29
CA LYS A 214 -8.88 -41.66 21.97
C LYS A 214 -8.63 -42.25 20.57
N SER A 215 -7.97 -43.41 20.58
CA SER A 215 -7.95 -44.40 19.50
C SER A 215 -9.28 -45.13 19.41
#